data_AF-A0A538HH46-F1
#
_entry.id   AF-A0A538HH46-F1
#
_cell.length_a   1.000
_cell.length_b   1.000
_cell.length_c   1.000
_cell.angle_alpha   90.00
_cell.angle_beta   90.00
_cell.angle_gamma   90.00
#
_symmetry.space_group_name_H-M   'P 1'
#
loop_
_entity.id
_entity.type
_entity.pdbx_description
1 polymer ?
#
loop_
_entity_poly.entity_id
_entity_poly.type
_entity_poly.pdbx_seq_one_letter_code
_entity_poly.pdbx_strand_id
1 'polypeptide(L)' 'MSCPECRIGRPVEINLAVEGRALRMRRCTRCGERWWDRDGERVGIGVVLSGIASQAELARRG' A
#
# COMPACT_ATOMS: atom_id res chain seq x y z
N MET A 1 14.11 -2.05 6.73
CA MET A 1 13.30 -0.98 7.35
C MET A 1 12.49 -1.60 8.49
N SER A 2 12.47 -0.98 9.67
CA SER A 2 11.67 -1.44 10.81
C SER A 2 10.26 -0.86 10.77
N CYS A 3 9.31 -1.47 11.48
CA CYS A 3 7.95 -0.93 11.63
C CYS A 3 7.99 0.50 12.19
N PRO A 4 7.29 1.46 11.57
CA PRO A 4 7.30 2.86 12.01
C PRO A 4 6.70 3.06 13.41
N GLU A 5 5.72 2.23 13.78
CA GLU A 5 5.03 2.32 15.07
C GLU A 5 5.86 1.69 16.20
N CYS A 6 6.08 0.38 16.16
CA CYS A 6 6.74 -0.32 17.27
C CYS A 6 8.27 -0.37 17.17
N ARG A 7 8.87 0.08 16.05
CA ARG A 7 10.32 0.12 15.73
C ARG A 7 11.10 -1.19 15.84
N ILE A 8 10.44 -2.29 16.21
CA ILE A 8 11.06 -3.58 16.53
C ILE A 8 10.67 -4.64 15.49
N GLY A 9 9.39 -4.68 15.11
CA GLY A 9 8.91 -5.66 14.14
C GLY A 9 9.40 -5.38 12.71
N ARG A 10 9.63 -6.45 11.94
CA ARG A 10 9.89 -6.37 10.50
C ARG A 10 8.56 -6.40 9.73
N PRO A 11 8.41 -5.60 8.66
CA PRO A 11 7.25 -5.73 7.78
C PRO A 11 7.36 -6.95 6.87
N VAL A 12 6.22 -7.58 6.60
CA VAL A 12 5.99 -8.29 5.34
C VAL A 12 5.45 -7.32 4.30
N GLU A 13 5.71 -7.57 3.03
CA GLU A 13 5.38 -6.66 1.92
C GLU A 13 4.56 -7.38 0.85
N ILE A 14 3.54 -6.68 0.33
CA ILE A 14 2.80 -7.06 -0.87
C ILE A 14 2.97 -5.93 -1.88
N ASN A 15 3.45 -6.26 -3.08
CA ASN A 15 3.61 -5.33 -4.19
C ASN A 15 2.39 -5.44 -5.12
N LEU A 16 1.82 -4.30 -5.47
CA LEU A 16 0.65 -4.14 -6.34
C LEU A 16 0.96 -3.10 -7.40
N ALA A 17 0.29 -3.18 -8.55
CA ALA A 17 0.32 -2.14 -9.58
C ALA A 17 -1.10 -1.55 -9.73
N VAL A 18 -1.23 -0.26 -9.41
CA VAL A 18 -2.51 0.47 -9.49
C VAL A 18 -2.28 1.67 -10.38
N GLU A 19 -3.08 1.82 -11.44
CA GLU A 19 -2.91 2.88 -12.45
C GLU A 19 -1.50 2.92 -13.06
N GLY A 20 -0.86 1.75 -13.21
CA GLY A 20 0.50 1.63 -13.72
C GLY A 20 1.59 2.07 -12.74
N ARG A 21 1.26 2.46 -11.51
CA ARG A 21 2.21 2.84 -10.46
C ARG A 21 2.39 1.75 -9.43
N ALA A 22 3.60 1.65 -8.89
CA ALA A 22 3.94 0.68 -7.88
C ALA A 22 3.36 1.10 -6.53
N LEU A 23 2.54 0.22 -5.95
CA LEU A 23 1.96 0.38 -4.62
C LEU A 23 2.44 -0.77 -3.73
N ARG A 24 2.98 -0.44 -2.57
CA ARG A 24 3.46 -1.43 -1.59
C ARG A 24 2.60 -1.36 -0.35
N MET A 25 1.97 -2.48 0.00
CA MET A 25 1.36 -2.66 1.32
C MET A 25 2.38 -3.34 2.22
N ARG A 26 2.58 -2.79 3.42
CA ARG A 26 3.41 -3.41 4.43
C ARG A 26 2.61 -3.68 5.68
N ARG A 27 2.82 -4.83 6.28
CA ARG A 27 2.26 -5.20 7.59
C ARG A 27 3.36 -5.61 8.55
N CYS A 28 3.40 -4.97 9.71
CA CYS A 28 4.31 -5.37 10.78
C CYS A 28 3.96 -6.76 11.32
N THR A 29 4.94 -7.66 11.39
CA THR A 29 4.74 -9.00 11.97
C THR A 29 4.56 -9.01 13.49
N ARG A 30 4.89 -7.90 14.17
CA ARG A 30 4.82 -7.79 15.63
C ARG A 30 3.55 -7.10 16.12
N CYS A 31 3.36 -5.81 15.78
CA CYS A 31 2.21 -5.03 16.25
C CYS A 31 1.02 -5.04 15.28
N GLY A 32 1.18 -5.62 14.09
CA GLY A 32 0.11 -5.71 13.10
C GLY A 32 -0.16 -4.42 12.32
N GLU A 33 0.55 -3.33 12.61
CA GLU A 33 0.42 -2.05 11.89
C GLU A 33 0.51 -2.25 10.38
N ARG A 34 -0.34 -1.54 9.63
CA ARG A 34 -0.39 -1.60 8.17
C ARG A 34 -0.19 -0.22 7.57
N TRP A 35 0.65 -0.15 6.55
CA TRP A 35 0.86 1.10 5.83
C TRP A 35 1.11 0.87 4.35
N TRP A 36 1.01 1.96 3.62
CA TRP A 36 1.07 2.00 2.18
C TRP A 36 2.14 2.95 1.73
N ASP A 37 2.89 2.54 0.73
CA ASP A 37 3.87 3.37 0.06
C ASP A 37 3.61 3.35 -1.45
N ARG A 38 3.61 4.53 -2.07
CA ARG A 38 3.52 4.69 -3.53
C ARG A 38 4.78 5.39 -3.99
N ASP A 39 5.48 4.77 -4.94
CA ASP A 39 6.74 5.31 -5.48
C ASP A 39 7.80 5.63 -4.39
N GLY A 40 7.74 4.93 -3.26
CA GLY A 40 8.64 5.11 -2.11
C GLY A 40 8.13 6.08 -1.03
N GLU A 41 7.02 6.77 -1.26
CA GLU A 41 6.43 7.72 -0.30
C GLU A 41 5.23 7.14 0.45
N ARG A 42 5.12 7.45 1.74
CA ARG A 42 3.99 7.02 2.57
C ARG A 42 2.72 7.70 2.09
N VAL A 43 1.70 6.91 1.75
CA VAL A 43 0.37 7.40 1.36
C VAL A 43 -0.71 6.92 2.31
N GLY A 44 -1.76 7.72 2.45
CA GLY A 44 -2.96 7.34 3.20
C GLY A 44 -3.80 6.30 2.44
N ILE A 45 -4.55 5.49 3.19
CA ILE A 45 -5.44 4.47 2.60
C ILE A 45 -6.49 5.08 1.64
N GLY A 46 -6.94 6.31 1.86
CA GLY A 46 -7.87 6.99 0.95
C GLY A 46 -7.32 7.13 -0.47
N VAL A 47 -6.06 7.55 -0.62
CA VAL A 47 -5.38 7.68 -1.92
C VAL A 47 -5.28 6.32 -2.62
N VAL A 48 -5.03 5.26 -1.85
CA VAL A 48 -4.97 3.89 -2.36
C VAL A 48 -6.34 3.45 -2.88
N LEU A 49 -7.40 3.63 -2.08
CA LEU A 49 -8.76 3.21 -2.44
C LEU A 49 -9.27 3.98 -3.66
N SER A 50 -9.00 5.29 -3.75
CA SER A 50 -9.36 6.08 -4.93
C SER A 50 -8.72 5.54 -6.20
N GLY A 51 -7.41 5.23 -6.20
CA GLY A 51 -6.74 4.68 -7.38
C GLY A 51 -7.26 3.30 -7.78
N ILE A 52 -7.57 2.43 -6.81
CA ILE A 52 -8.17 1.11 -7.10
C ILE A 52 -9.58 1.27 -7.70
N ALA A 53 -10.38 2.19 -7.15
CA ALA A 53 -11.72 2.46 -7.67
C ALA A 53 -11.67 2.96 -9.13
N SER A 54 -10.81 3.93 -9.42
CA SER A 54 -10.62 4.47 -10.77
C SER A 54 -10.15 3.40 -11.76
N GLN A 55 -9.20 2.54 -11.37
CA GLN A 55 -8.75 1.43 -12.21
C GLN A 55 -9.87 0.41 -12.47
N ALA A 56 -10.68 0.08 -11.46
CA ALA A 56 -11.80 -0.85 -11.59
C ALA A 56 -12.87 -0.30 -12.54
N GLU A 57 -13.13 1.00 -12.54
CA GLU A 57 -14.05 1.64 -13.48
C GLU A 57 -13.56 1.58 -14.93
N LEU A 58 -12.27 1.84 -15.15
CA LEU A 58 -11.65 1.72 -16.48
C LEU A 58 -11.74 0.27 -16.99
N ALA A 59 -11.45 -0.71 -16.13
CA ALA A 59 -11.52 -2.13 -16.48
C ALA A 59 -12.93 -2.61 -16.83
N ARG A 60 -13.98 -1.94 -16.37
CA ARG A 60 -15.38 -2.26 -16.75
C ARG A 60 -15.81 -1.65 -18.09
N ARG A 61 -15.07 -0.66 -18.60
CA ARG A 61 -15.41 0.06 -19.84
C ARG A 61 -14.73 -0.51 -21.08
N GLY A 62 -13.67 -1.29 -20.91
CA GLY A 62 -12.99 -2.03 -21.98
C GLY A 62 -13.53 -3.44 -22.11
#